data_AF-A0A918HV66-F1
#
_entry.id   AF-A0A918HV66-F1
#
_cell.length_a   1.000
_cell.length_b   1.000
_cell.length_c   1.000
_cell.angle_alpha   90.00
_cell.angle_beta   90.00
_cell.angle_gamma   90.00
#
_symmetry.space_group_name_H-M   'P 1'
#
loop_
_entity.id
_entity.type
_entity.pdbx_description
1 polymer ?
#
loop_
_entity_poly.entity_id
_entity_poly.type
_entity_poly.pdbx_seq_one_letter_code
_entity_poly.pdbx_strand_id
1 'polypeptide(L)' 'MARLKLGRSTVYDLIRSRRLTSITVGRARRVPVDAVRDFITHEIGEAA' A
#
# COMPACT_ATOMS: atom_id res chain seq x y z
N MET A 1 -7.08 -7.16 -5.01
CA MET A 1 -6.40 -6.63 -3.81
C MET A 1 -6.90 -7.41 -2.60
N ALA A 2 -6.25 -8.52 -2.22
CA ALA A 2 -6.77 -9.43 -1.20
C ALA A 2 -6.45 -8.99 0.24
N ARG A 3 -5.32 -8.30 0.46
CA ARG A 3 -4.84 -7.96 1.82
C ARG A 3 -5.48 -6.71 2.40
N LEU A 4 -5.62 -5.65 1.60
CA LEU A 4 -6.20 -4.36 2.05
C LEU A 4 -7.69 -4.22 1.72
N LYS A 5 -8.29 -5.13 0.94
CA LYS A 5 -9.68 -5.03 0.45
C LYS A 5 -10.03 -3.69 -0.24
N LEU A 6 -9.04 -2.96 -0.74
CA LEU A 6 -9.20 -1.70 -1.47
C LEU A 6 -9.37 -1.90 -2.98
N GLY A 7 -10.07 -0.97 -3.63
CA GLY A 7 -10.16 -0.90 -5.09
C GLY A 7 -8.79 -0.62 -5.73
N ARG A 8 -8.61 -1.02 -7.01
CA ARG A 8 -7.34 -0.81 -7.73
C ARG A 8 -6.95 0.66 -7.79
N SER A 9 -7.89 1.55 -8.10
CA SER A 9 -7.64 3.00 -8.20
C SER A 9 -7.09 3.55 -6.89
N THR A 10 -7.75 3.26 -5.76
CA THR A 10 -7.29 3.67 -4.43
C THR A 10 -5.88 3.18 -4.13
N VAL A 11 -5.56 1.93 -4.47
CA VAL A 11 -4.20 1.44 -4.23
C VAL A 11 -3.17 2.17 -5.10
N TYR A 12 -3.50 2.47 -6.36
CA TYR A 12 -2.62 3.27 -7.20
C TYR A 12 -2.46 4.70 -6.67
N ASP A 13 -3.50 5.30 -6.11
CA ASP A 13 -3.42 6.62 -5.48
C ASP A 13 -2.54 6.60 -4.23
N LEU A 14 -2.63 5.54 -3.40
CA LEU A 14 -1.73 5.35 -2.24
C LEU A 14 -0.27 5.17 -2.66
N ILE A 15 -0.03 4.43 -3.75
CA ILE A 15 1.32 4.29 -4.31
C ILE A 15 1.81 5.63 -4.87
N ARG A 16 0.96 6.35 -5.60
CA ARG A 16 1.29 7.64 -6.23
C ARG A 16 1.59 8.71 -5.19
N SER A 17 0.85 8.72 -4.09
CA SER A 17 1.05 9.60 -2.94
C SER A 17 2.19 9.17 -2.01
N ARG A 18 2.90 8.08 -2.34
CA ARG A 18 3.97 7.48 -1.53
C ARG A 18 3.54 7.04 -0.13
N ARG A 19 2.23 6.90 0.13
CA ARG A 19 1.69 6.33 1.37
C ARG A 19 1.78 4.80 1.41
N LEU A 20 1.83 4.15 0.24
CA LEU A 20 2.03 2.71 0.14
C LEU A 20 3.27 2.38 -0.69
N THR A 21 4.31 1.90 -0.01
CA THR A 21 5.55 1.48 -0.63
C THR A 21 5.31 0.30 -1.57
N SER A 22 5.92 0.37 -2.75
CA SER A 22 5.82 -0.70 -3.74
C SER A 22 7.05 -0.78 -4.61
N ILE A 23 7.34 -2.00 -5.05
CA ILE A 23 8.51 -2.35 -5.86
C ILE A 23 8.05 -2.77 -7.26
N THR A 24 8.87 -2.48 -8.26
CA THR A 24 8.68 -3.01 -9.62
C THR A 24 9.49 -4.30 -9.76
N VAL A 25 8.84 -5.38 -10.17
CA VAL A 25 9.48 -6.66 -10.50
C VAL A 25 9.12 -6.99 -11.95
N GLY A 26 10.08 -6.77 -12.86
CA GLY A 26 9.85 -6.84 -14.31
C GLY A 26 8.77 -5.83 -14.74
N ARG A 27 7.70 -6.33 -15.38
CA ARG A 27 6.55 -5.52 -15.80
C ARG A 27 5.45 -5.35 -14.74
N ALA A 28 5.61 -5.93 -13.55
CA ALA A 28 4.58 -5.96 -12.53
C ALA A 28 4.96 -5.14 -11.29
N ARG A 29 3.99 -4.41 -10.74
CA ARG A 29 4.15 -3.74 -9.43
C ARG A 29 3.73 -4.67 -8.31
N ARG A 30 4.55 -4.78 -7.27
CA ARG A 30 4.32 -5.60 -6.07
C ARG A 30 4.35 -4.71 -4.84
N VAL A 31 3.50 -5.05 -3.87
CA VAL A 31 3.47 -4.41 -2.55
C VAL A 31 4.08 -5.41 -1.57
N PRO A 32 5.22 -5.12 -0.93
CA PRO A 32 5.80 -5.95 0.12
C PRO A 32 4.82 -6.13 1.29
N VAL A 33 4.91 -7.26 2.00
CA VAL A 33 4.05 -7.50 3.16
C VAL A 33 4.32 -6.49 4.27
N ASP A 34 5.59 -6.14 4.48
CA ASP A 34 5.98 -5.15 5.50
C ASP A 34 5.41 -3.77 5.19
N ALA A 35 5.43 -3.35 3.91
CA ALA A 35 4.82 -2.10 3.49
C ALA A 35 3.31 -2.03 3.77
N VAL A 36 2.61 -3.16 3.71
CA VAL A 36 1.19 -3.23 4.11
C VAL A 36 1.03 -3.07 5.62
N ARG A 37 1.91 -3.71 6.40
CA ARG A 37 1.90 -3.60 7.86
C ARG A 37 2.20 -2.18 8.30
N ASP A 38 3.25 -1.57 7.76
CA ASP A 38 3.67 -0.20 8.06
C ASP A 38 2.56 0.80 7.73
N PHE A 39 1.91 0.63 6.56
CA PHE A 39 0.77 1.45 6.19
C PHE A 39 -0.36 1.35 7.23
N ILE A 40 -0.76 0.15 7.63
CA ILE A 40 -1.83 -0.03 8.63
C ILE A 40 -1.43 0.58 9.99
N THR A 41 -0.20 0.36 10.43
CA THR A 41 0.31 0.93 11.70
C THR A 41 0.32 2.45 11.66
N HIS A 42 0.73 3.05 10.53
CA HIS A 42 0.69 4.50 10.36
C HIS A 42 -0.74 5.04 10.39
N GLU A 43 -1.68 4.45 9.64
CA GLU A 43 -3.08 4.91 9.66
C GLU A 43 -3.74 4.77 11.04
N ILE A 44 -3.39 3.73 11.81
CA ILE A 44 -3.89 3.58 13.19
C ILE A 44 -3.27 4.63 14.10
N GLY A 45 -1.97 4.91 13.96
CA GLY A 45 -1.27 5.91 14.76
C GLY A 45 -1.71 7.34 14.49
N GLU A 46 -2.01 7.69 13.23
CA GLU A 46 -2.56 8.99 12.85
C GLU A 46 -4.04 9.16 13.27
N ALA A 47 -4.75 8.06 13.52
CA ALA A 47 -6.15 8.09 13.95
C ALA A 47 -6.32 8.13 15.49
N ALA A 48 -5.23 8.08 16.26
CA ALA A 48 -5.20 8.15 17.72
C ALA A 48 -4.90 9.56 18.21
#